data_AF-R6FHU2-F1
#
_entry.id   AF-R6FHU2-F1
#
_cell.length_a   1.000
_cell.length_b   1.000
_cell.length_c   1.000
_cell.angle_alpha   90.00
_cell.angle_beta   90.00
_cell.angle_gamma   90.00
#
_symmetry.space_group_name_H-M   'P 1'
#
loop_
_entity.id
_entity.type
_entity.pdbx_description
1 polymer ?
#
loop_
_entity_poly.entity_id
_entity_poly.type
_entity_poly.pdbx_seq_one_letter_code
_entity_poly.pdbx_strand_id
1 'polypeptide(L)'
;MATIYAITDSIIEKIQQADLTSSKGYLSGISNLDNIFRIDKKQLCVLTGKANNGKTTFLNYYMYMLAKNADLKTLFISFETDINLHVALFLKYADKEILKSKLLFADTTEISTIEQIIQTIKEAKETYNIDNVVIDPFNYISTQTTDTNAICYILKELKQAAKKYNVSVILVAHPRKMQQGEELNGESIAGSIHFRNVADNILIISTNFNTHKTTVKVDKLRYNKLQGEINATADFLYCLNGTYIEAAEEETDCIYNSMSQKIATEIYNNYTEKKEAYTNVAEAKADATHTTTNKVNYNALMQTKVSYLNNVYAQKTEEITLQEALNKAASIQDKQKQLRQLTDKADIQAYKKNNFPAFAPSVTFNQDGTTKENIKNINNIICLDIDGQDNNYMSSFEMKEIVNKIPYVFYAQESAGGKGIFCLVQIADTNKFKEHFNALSEEFKAKGLIIDAQCKDVNRKRFIAYDPNTYINKNAVIYKDVKEDIIIKQGTQNTTTNKAQIQFPAGWAHYTDAQKAEYIISECLTKGILINKTHADSLTIASALKTIYNNTEEGLKLHMQLRNMRRGADTSKQTSIYYNAQEKTNAVGCLVNLYKKAITAA
;
A
#
# COMPACT_ATOMS: atom_id res chain seq x y z
N MET A 1 -35.08 -33.62 -0.18
CA MET A 1 -36.49 -33.45 0.25
C MET A 1 -36.55 -32.27 1.21
N ALA A 2 -37.52 -31.37 1.07
CA ALA A 2 -37.72 -30.31 2.06
C ALA A 2 -38.38 -30.92 3.31
N THR A 3 -37.77 -30.75 4.47
CA THR A 3 -38.40 -31.12 5.74
C THR A 3 -39.47 -30.09 6.07
N ILE A 4 -40.72 -30.51 6.13
CA ILE A 4 -41.86 -29.66 6.52
C ILE A 4 -42.11 -29.88 8.01
N TYR A 5 -42.06 -28.80 8.79
CA TYR A 5 -42.38 -28.83 10.21
C TYR A 5 -43.77 -28.22 10.42
N ALA A 6 -44.66 -28.93 11.11
CA ALA A 6 -45.87 -28.34 11.67
C ALA A 6 -45.50 -27.53 12.91
N ILE A 7 -46.05 -26.32 13.05
CA ILE A 7 -45.94 -25.56 14.30
C ILE A 7 -46.78 -26.29 15.34
N THR A 8 -46.14 -26.80 16.38
CA THR A 8 -46.81 -27.46 17.51
C THR A 8 -46.92 -26.51 18.69
N ASP A 9 -47.84 -26.76 19.62
CA ASP A 9 -47.96 -25.97 20.84
C ASP A 9 -46.65 -25.95 21.64
N SER A 10 -45.90 -27.06 21.62
CA SER A 10 -44.55 -27.11 22.21
C SER A 10 -43.55 -26.14 21.56
N ILE A 11 -43.66 -25.88 20.25
CA ILE A 11 -42.84 -24.86 19.56
C ILE A 11 -43.31 -23.45 19.96
N ILE A 12 -44.62 -23.23 20.08
CA ILE A 12 -45.18 -21.94 20.49
C ILE A 12 -44.76 -21.61 21.92
N GLU A 13 -44.90 -22.54 22.86
CA GLU A 13 -44.47 -22.40 24.25
C GLU A 13 -42.96 -22.14 24.33
N LYS A 14 -42.15 -22.88 23.54
CA LYS A 14 -40.71 -22.62 23.43
C LYS A 14 -40.40 -21.22 22.91
N ILE A 15 -41.15 -20.69 21.95
CA ILE A 15 -40.95 -19.34 21.42
C ILE A 15 -41.40 -18.27 22.41
N GLN A 16 -42.49 -18.51 23.15
CA GLN A 16 -42.99 -17.59 24.18
C GLN A 16 -42.07 -17.54 25.41
N GLN A 17 -41.41 -18.65 25.72
CA GLN A 17 -40.38 -18.74 26.76
C GLN A 17 -38.99 -18.34 26.27
N ALA A 18 -38.73 -18.45 24.96
CA ALA A 18 -37.49 -17.99 24.35
C ALA A 18 -37.46 -16.47 24.41
N ASP A 19 -36.43 -15.95 25.03
CA ASP A 19 -36.13 -14.53 24.94
C ASP A 19 -35.84 -14.20 23.47
N LEU A 20 -36.70 -13.39 22.86
CA LEU A 20 -36.56 -12.89 21.47
C LEU A 20 -35.24 -12.09 21.28
N THR A 21 -34.44 -11.92 22.34
CA THR A 21 -33.04 -11.47 22.28
C THR A 21 -32.18 -12.27 21.31
N SER A 22 -32.45 -13.55 21.06
CA SER A 22 -31.64 -14.35 20.12
C SER A 22 -31.65 -13.85 18.67
N SER A 23 -32.55 -12.93 18.31
CA SER A 23 -32.65 -12.34 16.97
C SER A 23 -32.33 -10.84 16.92
N LYS A 24 -31.89 -10.26 18.05
CA LYS A 24 -31.49 -8.85 18.14
C LYS A 24 -30.11 -8.58 17.54
N GLY A 25 -29.39 -9.62 17.09
CA GLY A 25 -28.00 -9.52 16.64
C GLY A 25 -27.01 -9.39 17.80
N TYR A 26 -25.74 -9.62 17.51
CA TYR A 26 -24.66 -9.57 18.48
C TYR A 26 -24.16 -8.14 18.67
N LEU A 27 -23.92 -7.77 19.92
CA LEU A 27 -23.32 -6.49 20.28
C LEU A 27 -21.81 -6.58 20.08
N SER A 28 -21.27 -5.68 19.27
CA SER A 28 -19.83 -5.55 19.07
C SER A 28 -19.15 -4.84 20.23
N GLY A 29 -19.89 -4.09 21.04
CA GLY A 29 -19.35 -3.19 22.06
C GLY A 29 -18.90 -1.84 21.49
N ILE A 30 -19.22 -1.56 20.23
CA ILE A 30 -19.07 -0.24 19.60
C ILE A 30 -20.45 0.40 19.64
N SER A 31 -20.72 1.25 20.63
CA SER A 31 -22.08 1.65 21.02
C SER A 31 -22.80 2.39 19.90
N ASN A 32 -22.15 3.37 19.26
CA ASN A 32 -22.71 4.07 18.10
C ASN A 32 -23.04 3.13 16.92
N LEU A 33 -22.25 2.07 16.71
CA LEU A 33 -22.56 1.07 15.68
C LEU A 33 -23.69 0.14 16.12
N ASP A 34 -23.63 -0.39 17.33
CA ASP A 34 -24.60 -1.32 17.90
C ASP A 34 -26.00 -0.71 18.00
N ASN A 35 -26.10 0.62 18.06
CA ASN A 35 -27.38 1.35 18.00
C ASN A 35 -28.03 1.29 16.62
N ILE A 36 -27.23 1.32 15.56
CA ILE A 36 -27.72 1.41 14.18
C ILE A 36 -27.64 0.08 13.42
N PHE A 37 -26.79 -0.84 13.86
CA PHE A 37 -26.54 -2.11 13.18
C PHE A 37 -25.94 -3.15 14.12
N ARG A 38 -26.54 -4.34 14.14
CA ARG A 38 -26.01 -5.53 14.80
C ARG A 38 -26.03 -6.69 13.83
N ILE A 39 -24.89 -7.33 13.63
CA ILE A 39 -24.80 -8.51 12.77
C ILE A 39 -25.41 -9.72 13.48
N ASP A 40 -26.03 -10.62 12.72
CA ASP A 40 -26.50 -11.90 13.23
C ASP A 40 -26.06 -13.05 12.31
N LYS A 41 -26.09 -14.28 12.84
CA LYS A 41 -25.82 -15.50 12.09
C LYS A 41 -26.90 -15.74 11.03
N LYS A 42 -26.59 -16.59 10.06
CA LYS A 42 -27.48 -16.96 8.94
C LYS A 42 -27.80 -15.79 8.01
N GLN A 43 -26.95 -14.77 7.99
CA GLN A 43 -27.10 -13.56 7.18
C GLN A 43 -25.92 -13.35 6.24
N LEU A 44 -26.20 -12.75 5.09
CA LEU A 44 -25.19 -12.21 4.17
C LEU A 44 -25.15 -10.68 4.28
N CYS A 45 -24.03 -10.15 4.76
CA CYS A 45 -23.74 -8.73 4.85
C CYS A 45 -22.75 -8.32 3.76
N VAL A 46 -23.00 -7.19 3.11
CA VAL A 46 -22.07 -6.60 2.14
C VAL A 46 -21.51 -5.32 2.71
N LEU A 47 -20.19 -5.20 2.77
CA LEU A 47 -19.48 -3.96 3.11
C LEU A 47 -18.92 -3.35 1.82
N THR A 48 -19.32 -2.13 1.51
CA THR A 48 -18.83 -1.41 0.33
C THR A 48 -18.37 0.01 0.66
N GLY A 49 -17.60 0.61 -0.22
CA GLY A 49 -16.97 1.92 -0.06
C GLY A 49 -15.90 2.14 -1.12
N LYS A 50 -15.58 3.41 -1.41
CA LYS A 50 -14.57 3.76 -2.43
C LYS A 50 -13.25 3.03 -2.15
N ALA A 51 -12.46 2.82 -3.20
CA ALA A 51 -11.10 2.29 -3.04
C ALA A 51 -10.33 3.16 -2.03
N ASN A 52 -9.53 2.52 -1.17
CA ASN A 52 -8.77 3.17 -0.09
C ASN A 52 -9.59 3.84 1.03
N ASN A 53 -10.88 3.54 1.21
CA ASN A 53 -11.68 4.08 2.34
C ASN A 53 -11.52 3.33 3.68
N GLY A 54 -10.57 2.40 3.82
CA GLY A 54 -10.34 1.68 5.09
C GLY A 54 -11.33 0.54 5.38
N LYS A 55 -11.95 -0.08 4.36
CA LYS A 55 -12.89 -1.22 4.50
C LYS A 55 -12.30 -2.36 5.34
N THR A 56 -11.16 -2.89 4.91
CA THR A 56 -10.45 -3.99 5.58
C THR A 56 -10.04 -3.61 7.00
N THR A 57 -9.57 -2.38 7.21
CA THR A 57 -9.17 -1.87 8.54
C THR A 57 -10.36 -1.83 9.50
N PHE A 58 -11.48 -1.25 9.08
CA PHE A 58 -12.70 -1.21 9.89
C PHE A 58 -13.23 -2.62 10.16
N LEU A 59 -13.26 -3.47 9.14
CA LEU A 59 -13.77 -4.83 9.28
C LEU A 59 -12.93 -5.65 10.26
N ASN A 60 -11.61 -5.51 10.22
CA ASN A 60 -10.72 -6.14 11.20
C ASN A 60 -11.07 -5.70 12.62
N TYR A 61 -11.16 -4.38 12.86
CA TYR A 61 -11.51 -3.85 14.16
C TYR A 61 -12.88 -4.35 14.63
N TYR A 62 -13.90 -4.29 13.76
CA TYR A 62 -15.25 -4.74 14.07
C TYR A 62 -15.32 -6.24 14.42
N MET A 63 -14.62 -7.09 13.66
CA MET A 63 -14.56 -8.54 13.94
C MET A 63 -13.81 -8.84 15.24
N TYR A 64 -12.74 -8.11 15.54
CA TYR A 64 -12.07 -8.23 16.83
C TYR A 64 -12.96 -7.81 18.00
N MET A 65 -13.73 -6.72 17.84
CA MET A 65 -14.66 -6.25 18.86
C MET A 65 -15.77 -7.27 19.13
N LEU A 66 -16.32 -7.92 18.09
CA LEU A 66 -17.23 -9.06 18.24
C LEU A 66 -16.58 -10.26 18.92
N ALA A 67 -15.33 -10.58 18.59
CA ALA A 67 -14.60 -11.67 19.25
C ALA A 67 -14.38 -11.39 20.74
N LYS A 68 -14.07 -10.14 21.09
CA LYS A 68 -13.82 -9.71 22.46
C LYS A 68 -15.10 -9.63 23.30
N ASN A 69 -16.17 -9.05 22.77
CA ASN A 69 -17.35 -8.69 23.54
C ASN A 69 -18.52 -9.68 23.40
N ALA A 70 -18.56 -10.45 22.30
CA ALA A 70 -19.60 -11.43 22.04
C ALA A 70 -19.07 -12.87 21.90
N ASP A 71 -17.77 -13.07 22.19
CA ASP A 71 -17.08 -14.37 22.16
C ASP A 71 -17.08 -15.08 20.79
N LEU A 72 -17.34 -14.34 19.71
CA LEU A 72 -17.52 -14.87 18.36
C LEU A 72 -16.20 -15.19 17.66
N LYS A 73 -16.18 -16.32 16.97
CA LYS A 73 -15.03 -16.73 16.15
C LYS A 73 -15.19 -16.29 14.70
N THR A 74 -14.14 -15.71 14.13
CA THR A 74 -14.16 -15.21 12.76
C THR A 74 -13.12 -15.92 11.90
N LEU A 75 -13.55 -16.42 10.74
CA LEU A 75 -12.66 -16.86 9.67
C LEU A 75 -12.47 -15.73 8.65
N PHE A 76 -11.23 -15.38 8.37
CA PHE A 76 -10.84 -14.48 7.29
C PHE A 76 -10.39 -15.27 6.07
N ILE A 77 -11.04 -15.03 4.93
CA ILE A 77 -10.64 -15.46 3.60
C ILE A 77 -10.23 -14.20 2.85
N SER A 78 -8.98 -13.79 3.06
CA SER A 78 -8.43 -12.52 2.58
C SER A 78 -7.51 -12.77 1.38
N PHE A 79 -7.95 -12.37 0.20
CA PHE A 79 -7.20 -12.58 -1.05
C PHE A 79 -6.14 -11.51 -1.32
N GLU A 80 -6.31 -10.31 -0.76
CA GLU A 80 -5.37 -9.19 -0.95
C GLU A 80 -4.36 -9.04 0.19
N THR A 81 -4.72 -9.46 1.41
CA THR A 81 -3.89 -9.27 2.61
C THR A 81 -3.28 -10.60 3.03
N ASP A 82 -1.94 -10.70 2.94
CA ASP A 82 -1.19 -11.86 3.45
C ASP A 82 -1.47 -12.09 4.94
N ILE A 83 -1.48 -13.36 5.35
CA ILE A 83 -1.78 -13.78 6.73
C ILE A 83 -0.86 -13.09 7.74
N ASN A 84 0.45 -12.97 7.46
CA ASN A 84 1.38 -12.33 8.40
C ASN A 84 1.09 -10.84 8.55
N LEU A 85 0.74 -10.17 7.46
CA LEU A 85 0.32 -8.77 7.50
C LEU A 85 -0.98 -8.63 8.29
N HIS A 86 -1.95 -9.51 8.07
CA HIS A 86 -3.23 -9.49 8.77
C HIS A 86 -3.06 -9.65 10.28
N VAL A 87 -2.26 -10.64 10.70
CA VAL A 87 -1.90 -10.88 12.11
C VAL A 87 -1.14 -9.68 12.68
N ALA A 88 -0.20 -9.10 11.93
CA ALA A 88 0.55 -7.92 12.36
C ALA A 88 -0.34 -6.69 12.57
N LEU A 89 -1.42 -6.54 11.79
CA LEU A 89 -2.41 -5.48 11.98
C LEU A 89 -3.20 -5.68 13.28
N PHE A 90 -3.62 -6.90 13.59
CA PHE A 90 -4.30 -7.21 14.86
C PHE A 90 -3.39 -6.99 16.07
N LEU A 91 -2.11 -7.39 16.00
CA LEU A 91 -1.17 -7.26 17.12
C LEU A 91 -0.94 -5.81 17.60
N LYS A 92 -1.41 -4.80 16.85
CA LYS A 92 -1.38 -3.39 17.27
C LYS A 92 -2.33 -3.08 18.43
N TYR A 93 -3.42 -3.83 18.58
CA TYR A 93 -4.47 -3.54 19.57
C TYR A 93 -5.18 -4.78 20.15
N ALA A 94 -5.06 -5.93 19.47
CA ALA A 94 -5.76 -7.14 19.87
C ALA A 94 -5.07 -7.82 21.05
N ASP A 95 -5.88 -8.32 21.98
CA ASP A 95 -5.43 -9.30 22.96
C ASP A 95 -4.91 -10.56 22.24
N LYS A 96 -3.74 -11.03 22.63
CA LYS A 96 -3.06 -12.15 21.95
C LYS A 96 -3.80 -13.47 22.10
N GLU A 97 -4.47 -13.69 23.23
CA GLU A 97 -5.25 -14.92 23.46
C GLU A 97 -6.53 -14.89 22.64
N ILE A 98 -7.21 -13.75 22.53
CA ILE A 98 -8.35 -13.57 21.63
C ILE A 98 -7.92 -13.78 20.18
N LEU A 99 -6.81 -13.15 19.76
CA LEU A 99 -6.28 -13.30 18.39
C LEU A 99 -6.02 -14.77 18.04
N LYS A 100 -5.35 -15.52 18.91
CA LYS A 100 -5.03 -16.94 18.68
C LYS A 100 -6.25 -17.86 18.70
N SER A 101 -7.21 -17.60 19.58
CA SER A 101 -8.32 -18.54 19.84
C SER A 101 -9.60 -18.22 19.06
N LYS A 102 -9.75 -16.97 18.58
CA LYS A 102 -10.99 -16.48 17.97
C LYS A 102 -10.86 -15.99 16.53
N LEU A 103 -9.67 -15.60 16.07
CA LEU A 103 -9.47 -15.08 14.71
C LEU A 103 -8.65 -16.07 13.89
N LEU A 104 -9.26 -16.60 12.84
CA LEU A 104 -8.68 -17.64 11.98
C LEU A 104 -8.47 -17.08 10.57
N PHE A 105 -7.44 -17.55 9.89
CA PHE A 105 -7.07 -17.06 8.57
C PHE A 105 -6.92 -18.25 7.62
N ALA A 106 -7.62 -18.23 6.50
CA ALA A 106 -7.48 -19.23 5.45
C ALA A 106 -6.29 -18.88 4.56
N ASP A 107 -5.51 -19.89 4.18
CA ASP A 107 -4.57 -19.76 3.06
C ASP A 107 -5.37 -19.75 1.75
N THR A 108 -5.29 -18.63 1.03
CA THR A 108 -6.05 -18.42 -0.21
C THR A 108 -5.31 -18.87 -1.46
N THR A 109 -4.09 -19.42 -1.34
CA THR A 109 -3.25 -19.83 -2.48
C THR A 109 -3.99 -20.76 -3.45
N GLU A 110 -4.82 -21.66 -2.92
CA GLU A 110 -5.59 -22.64 -3.70
C GLU A 110 -7.10 -22.34 -3.76
N ILE A 111 -7.54 -21.20 -3.21
CA ILE A 111 -8.96 -20.81 -3.19
C ILE A 111 -9.22 -19.85 -4.35
N SER A 112 -10.07 -20.27 -5.28
CA SER A 112 -10.47 -19.46 -6.44
C SER A 112 -11.94 -19.60 -6.83
N THR A 113 -12.64 -20.64 -6.37
CA THR A 113 -14.06 -20.87 -6.71
C THR A 113 -14.99 -20.79 -5.49
N ILE A 114 -16.29 -20.63 -5.75
CA ILE A 114 -17.31 -20.58 -4.68
C ILE A 114 -17.42 -21.93 -3.94
N GLU A 115 -17.24 -23.05 -4.63
CA GLU A 115 -17.27 -24.38 -4.02
C GLU A 115 -16.14 -24.55 -3.01
N GLN A 116 -14.92 -24.09 -3.36
CA GLN A 116 -13.77 -24.12 -2.46
C GLN A 116 -13.97 -23.23 -1.23
N ILE A 117 -14.57 -22.05 -1.42
CA ILE A 117 -14.93 -21.16 -0.30
C ILE A 117 -15.94 -21.85 0.63
N ILE A 118 -17.00 -22.45 0.08
CA ILE A 118 -18.02 -23.16 0.87
C ILE A 118 -17.42 -24.34 1.61
N GLN A 119 -16.50 -25.07 0.99
CA GLN A 119 -15.78 -26.16 1.61
C GLN A 119 -14.90 -25.66 2.77
N THR A 120 -14.18 -24.55 2.56
CA THR A 120 -13.37 -23.90 3.62
C THR A 120 -14.24 -23.47 4.80
N ILE A 121 -15.41 -22.87 4.54
CA ILE A 121 -16.37 -22.48 5.59
C ILE A 121 -16.86 -23.71 6.36
N LYS A 122 -17.19 -24.79 5.66
CA LYS A 122 -17.62 -26.05 6.27
C LYS A 122 -16.55 -26.61 7.21
N GLU A 123 -15.33 -26.76 6.72
CA GLU A 123 -14.20 -27.31 7.48
C GLU A 123 -13.87 -26.46 8.70
N ALA A 124 -13.85 -25.13 8.53
CA ALA A 124 -13.63 -24.22 9.64
C ALA A 124 -14.77 -24.26 10.67
N LYS A 125 -16.03 -24.46 10.22
CA LYS A 125 -17.17 -24.62 11.13
C LYS A 125 -17.08 -25.93 11.91
N GLU A 126 -16.79 -27.03 11.25
CA GLU A 126 -16.69 -28.36 11.88
C GLU A 126 -15.49 -28.45 12.84
N THR A 127 -14.35 -27.82 12.48
CA THR A 127 -13.10 -27.91 13.25
C THR A 127 -13.02 -26.88 14.37
N TYR A 128 -13.37 -25.63 14.08
CA TYR A 128 -13.13 -24.51 14.99
C TYR A 128 -14.42 -23.89 15.55
N ASN A 129 -15.58 -24.30 15.04
CA ASN A 129 -16.90 -23.76 15.38
C ASN A 129 -16.98 -22.24 15.15
N ILE A 130 -16.62 -21.79 13.94
CA ILE A 130 -16.66 -20.37 13.57
C ILE A 130 -18.08 -19.79 13.56
N ASP A 131 -18.21 -18.49 13.75
CA ASP A 131 -19.48 -17.75 13.79
C ASP A 131 -19.60 -16.73 12.65
N ASN A 132 -18.47 -16.13 12.26
CA ASN A 132 -18.39 -15.15 11.18
C ASN A 132 -17.40 -15.61 10.11
N VAL A 133 -17.68 -15.24 8.86
CA VAL A 133 -16.80 -15.43 7.71
C VAL A 133 -16.63 -14.09 7.02
N VAL A 134 -15.40 -13.64 6.84
CA VAL A 134 -15.03 -12.46 6.05
C VAL A 134 -14.42 -12.90 4.74
N ILE A 135 -14.92 -12.37 3.62
CA ILE A 135 -14.37 -12.59 2.28
C ILE A 135 -13.95 -11.22 1.72
N ASP A 136 -12.65 -11.02 1.54
CA ASP A 136 -12.07 -9.71 1.17
C ASP A 136 -10.97 -9.82 0.08
N PRO A 137 -11.19 -9.31 -1.15
CA PRO A 137 -12.45 -8.81 -1.72
C PRO A 137 -13.18 -9.85 -2.59
N PHE A 138 -14.48 -9.62 -2.83
CA PHE A 138 -15.37 -10.47 -3.65
C PHE A 138 -14.82 -10.80 -5.04
N ASN A 139 -14.11 -9.86 -5.67
CA ASN A 139 -13.72 -9.96 -7.08
C ASN A 139 -12.71 -11.07 -7.39
N TYR A 140 -12.13 -11.71 -6.37
CA TYR A 140 -11.21 -12.83 -6.53
C TYR A 140 -11.93 -14.18 -6.70
N ILE A 141 -13.25 -14.22 -6.48
CA ILE A 141 -14.04 -15.42 -6.74
C ILE A 141 -14.22 -15.53 -8.26
N SER A 142 -13.59 -16.53 -8.86
CA SER A 142 -13.71 -16.80 -10.29
C SER A 142 -15.17 -17.07 -10.66
N THR A 143 -15.65 -16.34 -11.67
CA THR A 143 -16.90 -16.64 -12.35
C THR A 143 -16.56 -17.35 -13.64
N GLN A 144 -17.14 -18.52 -13.90
CA GLN A 144 -16.92 -19.25 -15.17
C GLN A 144 -17.38 -18.44 -16.39
N THR A 145 -18.18 -17.38 -16.18
CA THR A 145 -18.68 -16.47 -17.21
C THR A 145 -18.56 -15.01 -16.74
N THR A 146 -18.55 -14.07 -17.67
CA THR A 146 -18.61 -12.62 -17.41
C THR A 146 -20.04 -12.12 -17.15
N ASP A 147 -21.01 -13.02 -17.00
CA ASP A 147 -22.43 -12.70 -16.87
C ASP A 147 -22.78 -12.26 -15.43
N THR A 148 -23.55 -11.18 -15.31
CA THR A 148 -24.25 -10.75 -14.09
C THR A 148 -24.98 -11.87 -13.35
N ASN A 149 -25.47 -12.90 -14.06
CA ASN A 149 -26.11 -14.07 -13.44
C ASN A 149 -25.14 -14.90 -12.59
N ALA A 150 -23.84 -14.92 -12.90
CA ALA A 150 -22.84 -15.63 -12.10
C ALA A 150 -22.65 -14.98 -10.72
N ILE A 151 -22.69 -13.65 -10.65
CA ILE A 151 -22.67 -12.91 -9.37
C ILE A 151 -23.90 -13.28 -8.53
N CYS A 152 -25.09 -13.30 -9.15
CA CYS A 152 -26.32 -13.69 -8.47
C CYS A 152 -26.24 -15.11 -7.89
N TYR A 153 -25.68 -16.05 -8.65
CA TYR A 153 -25.44 -17.42 -8.21
C TYR A 153 -24.51 -17.46 -6.98
N ILE A 154 -23.33 -16.84 -7.05
CA ILE A 154 -22.37 -16.82 -5.94
C ILE A 154 -23.00 -16.24 -4.66
N LEU A 155 -23.71 -15.12 -4.77
CA LEU A 155 -24.38 -14.49 -3.62
C LEU A 155 -25.44 -15.40 -3.00
N LYS A 156 -26.21 -16.13 -3.83
CA LYS A 156 -27.21 -17.10 -3.35
C LYS A 156 -26.55 -18.27 -2.65
N GLU A 157 -25.44 -18.78 -3.17
CA GLU A 157 -24.69 -19.89 -2.58
C GLU A 157 -24.06 -19.47 -1.24
N LEU A 158 -23.43 -18.30 -1.16
CA LEU A 158 -22.91 -17.75 0.11
C LEU A 158 -24.02 -17.55 1.14
N LYS A 159 -25.19 -17.06 0.73
CA LYS A 159 -26.35 -16.91 1.61
C LYS A 159 -26.89 -18.25 2.11
N GLN A 160 -26.93 -19.26 1.24
CA GLN A 160 -27.31 -20.62 1.62
C GLN A 160 -26.29 -21.21 2.59
N ALA A 161 -24.99 -21.03 2.34
CA ALA A 161 -23.92 -21.46 3.23
C ALA A 161 -24.01 -20.79 4.61
N ALA A 162 -24.27 -19.48 4.67
CA ALA A 162 -24.49 -18.74 5.92
C ALA A 162 -25.60 -19.40 6.76
N LYS A 163 -26.74 -19.73 6.12
CA LYS A 163 -27.87 -20.42 6.78
C LYS A 163 -27.52 -21.84 7.20
N LYS A 164 -26.94 -22.62 6.30
CA LYS A 164 -26.62 -24.04 6.49
C LYS A 164 -25.63 -24.25 7.63
N TYR A 165 -24.56 -23.45 7.65
CA TYR A 165 -23.49 -23.57 8.63
C TYR A 165 -23.69 -22.67 9.85
N ASN A 166 -24.82 -21.96 9.95
CA ASN A 166 -25.14 -21.08 11.07
C ASN A 166 -24.04 -20.04 11.34
N VAL A 167 -23.57 -19.38 10.28
CA VAL A 167 -22.54 -18.33 10.31
C VAL A 167 -23.08 -17.03 9.70
N SER A 168 -22.50 -15.90 10.06
CA SER A 168 -22.63 -14.66 9.28
C SER A 168 -21.57 -14.65 8.17
N VAL A 169 -21.90 -14.16 6.98
CA VAL A 169 -20.93 -13.96 5.89
C VAL A 169 -20.87 -12.48 5.58
N ILE A 170 -19.68 -11.89 5.67
CA ILE A 170 -19.39 -10.49 5.35
C ILE A 170 -18.55 -10.46 4.09
N LEU A 171 -19.08 -9.82 3.06
CA LEU A 171 -18.45 -9.71 1.76
C LEU A 171 -17.99 -8.28 1.48
N VAL A 172 -16.71 -8.10 1.17
CA VAL A 172 -16.18 -6.79 0.76
C VAL A 172 -16.31 -6.64 -0.75
N ALA A 173 -17.11 -5.65 -1.18
CA ALA A 173 -17.37 -5.39 -2.60
C ALA A 173 -16.96 -3.97 -2.99
N HIS A 174 -16.25 -3.83 -4.11
CA HIS A 174 -15.87 -2.53 -4.64
C HIS A 174 -17.00 -1.90 -5.47
N PRO A 175 -17.21 -0.57 -5.37
CA PRO A 175 -18.15 0.13 -6.22
C PRO A 175 -17.72 0.09 -7.69
N ARG A 176 -18.69 0.21 -8.60
CA ARG A 176 -18.47 0.50 -10.03
C ARG A 176 -17.78 1.87 -10.18
N LYS A 177 -17.21 2.16 -11.35
CA LYS A 177 -16.75 3.51 -11.69
C LYS A 177 -17.92 4.49 -11.53
N MET A 178 -17.88 5.32 -10.50
CA MET A 178 -18.92 6.32 -10.20
C MET A 178 -18.68 7.60 -10.97
N GLN A 179 -19.75 8.32 -11.34
CA GLN A 179 -19.64 9.65 -11.94
C GLN A 179 -19.32 10.70 -10.86
N GLN A 180 -18.73 11.84 -11.25
CA GLN A 180 -18.36 12.90 -10.33
C GLN A 180 -19.62 13.50 -9.68
N GLY A 181 -19.77 13.34 -8.37
CA GLY A 181 -20.94 13.81 -7.60
C GLY A 181 -21.96 12.73 -7.21
N GLU A 182 -21.78 11.47 -7.65
CA GLU A 182 -22.68 10.37 -7.29
C GLU A 182 -22.46 9.91 -5.84
N GLU A 183 -23.54 9.89 -5.04
CA GLU A 183 -23.51 9.31 -3.70
C GLU A 183 -23.41 7.79 -3.76
N LEU A 184 -22.58 7.22 -2.89
CA LEU A 184 -22.38 5.79 -2.84
C LEU A 184 -23.59 5.16 -2.13
N ASN A 185 -24.31 4.31 -2.84
CA ASN A 185 -25.44 3.54 -2.33
C ASN A 185 -25.26 2.05 -2.72
N GLY A 186 -26.14 1.17 -2.25
CA GLY A 186 -26.09 -0.26 -2.64
C GLY A 186 -26.20 -0.51 -4.16
N GLU A 187 -26.62 0.49 -4.95
CA GLU A 187 -26.70 0.44 -6.41
C GLU A 187 -25.39 0.87 -7.11
N SER A 188 -24.44 1.43 -6.36
CA SER A 188 -23.13 1.83 -6.85
C SER A 188 -22.13 0.65 -6.90
N ILE A 189 -22.52 -0.58 -6.56
CA ILE A 189 -21.67 -1.79 -6.63
C ILE A 189 -21.62 -2.32 -8.07
N ALA A 190 -20.47 -2.78 -8.57
CA ALA A 190 -20.42 -3.44 -9.88
C ALA A 190 -21.27 -4.73 -9.87
N GLY A 191 -22.28 -4.84 -10.75
CA GLY A 191 -23.30 -5.92 -10.68
C GLY A 191 -24.48 -5.63 -9.72
N SER A 192 -24.72 -4.35 -9.45
CA SER A 192 -25.50 -3.74 -8.37
C SER A 192 -26.84 -4.37 -7.96
N ILE A 193 -27.71 -4.75 -8.89
CA ILE A 193 -29.07 -5.23 -8.56
C ILE A 193 -29.02 -6.52 -7.72
N HIS A 194 -28.09 -7.42 -8.02
CA HIS A 194 -28.03 -8.73 -7.34
C HIS A 194 -27.55 -8.61 -5.90
N PHE A 195 -26.56 -7.75 -5.62
CA PHE A 195 -26.11 -7.47 -4.26
C PHE A 195 -27.26 -6.90 -3.42
N ARG A 196 -27.94 -5.86 -3.92
CA ARG A 196 -29.08 -5.26 -3.22
C ARG A 196 -30.21 -6.26 -3.00
N ASN A 197 -30.50 -7.15 -3.94
CA ASN A 197 -31.60 -8.10 -3.80
C ASN A 197 -31.27 -9.28 -2.87
N VAL A 198 -30.06 -9.84 -2.98
CA VAL A 198 -29.69 -11.08 -2.28
C VAL A 198 -29.19 -10.81 -0.87
N ALA A 199 -28.39 -9.77 -0.65
CA ALA A 199 -27.84 -9.46 0.66
C ALA A 199 -28.97 -9.22 1.68
N ASP A 200 -28.72 -9.60 2.93
CA ASP A 200 -29.59 -9.24 4.05
C ASP A 200 -29.31 -7.81 4.49
N ASN A 201 -28.02 -7.48 4.59
CA ASN A 201 -27.55 -6.19 5.08
C ASN A 201 -26.52 -5.58 4.11
N ILE A 202 -26.51 -4.24 3.99
CA ILE A 202 -25.51 -3.49 3.22
C ILE A 202 -25.02 -2.33 4.06
N LEU A 203 -23.72 -2.31 4.30
CA LEU A 203 -23.01 -1.24 4.98
C LEU A 203 -22.13 -0.47 4.00
N ILE A 204 -22.12 0.84 4.15
CA ILE A 204 -21.32 1.75 3.34
C ILE A 204 -20.33 2.46 4.24
N ILE A 205 -19.04 2.36 3.92
CA ILE A 205 -17.98 3.04 4.65
C ILE A 205 -17.36 4.18 3.84
N SER A 206 -17.27 5.33 4.49
CA SER A 206 -16.59 6.51 3.99
C SER A 206 -15.58 6.98 5.02
N THR A 207 -14.34 7.23 4.60
CA THR A 207 -13.30 7.75 5.50
C THR A 207 -12.75 9.04 4.91
N ASN A 208 -12.82 10.12 5.70
CA ASN A 208 -12.09 11.34 5.47
C ASN A 208 -10.79 11.29 6.27
N PHE A 209 -9.70 10.93 5.58
CA PHE A 209 -8.38 10.82 6.20
C PHE A 209 -7.80 12.15 6.66
N ASN A 210 -8.26 13.29 6.11
CA ASN A 210 -7.81 14.61 6.57
C ASN A 210 -8.36 14.94 7.95
N THR A 211 -9.59 14.52 8.24
CA THR A 211 -10.27 14.75 9.53
C THR A 211 -10.24 13.52 10.43
N HIS A 212 -9.56 12.44 10.01
CA HIS A 212 -9.61 11.13 10.65
C HIS A 212 -11.02 10.62 10.93
N LYS A 213 -12.02 11.04 10.15
CA LYS A 213 -13.42 10.69 10.40
C LYS A 213 -13.83 9.54 9.50
N THR A 214 -14.27 8.44 10.09
CA THR A 214 -14.88 7.31 9.38
C THR A 214 -16.37 7.27 9.69
N THR A 215 -17.18 7.21 8.66
CA THR A 215 -18.64 7.09 8.76
C THR A 215 -19.07 5.75 8.19
N VAL A 216 -19.86 5.01 8.96
CA VAL A 216 -20.53 3.79 8.52
C VAL A 216 -22.02 4.08 8.39
N LYS A 217 -22.57 3.89 7.19
CA LYS A 217 -24.00 4.05 6.89
C LYS A 217 -24.65 2.69 6.66
N VAL A 218 -25.84 2.49 7.21
CA VAL A 218 -26.66 1.29 7.00
C VAL A 218 -27.57 1.50 5.78
N ASP A 219 -27.13 1.10 4.60
CA ASP A 219 -27.93 1.27 3.36
C ASP A 219 -29.08 0.26 3.26
N LYS A 220 -28.87 -0.95 3.80
CA LYS A 220 -29.90 -1.99 3.87
C LYS A 220 -29.78 -2.77 5.17
N LEU A 221 -30.92 -3.04 5.81
CA LEU A 221 -31.02 -3.91 6.97
C LEU A 221 -32.33 -4.70 6.91
N ARG A 222 -32.24 -6.02 6.70
CA ARG A 222 -33.43 -6.87 6.54
C ARG A 222 -34.29 -6.94 7.81
N TYR A 223 -33.67 -6.96 8.98
CA TYR A 223 -34.33 -7.11 10.27
C TYR A 223 -34.21 -5.85 11.12
N ASN A 224 -34.47 -4.68 10.53
CA ASN A 224 -34.33 -3.38 11.18
C ASN A 224 -35.07 -3.27 12.53
N LYS A 225 -36.28 -3.84 12.65
CA LYS A 225 -37.01 -3.82 13.93
C LYS A 225 -36.28 -4.45 15.12
N LEU A 226 -35.26 -5.27 14.87
CA LEU A 226 -34.49 -5.98 15.91
C LEU A 226 -33.01 -5.59 15.93
N GLN A 227 -32.44 -5.25 14.78
CA GLN A 227 -31.00 -5.21 14.55
C GLN A 227 -30.46 -3.80 14.25
N GLY A 228 -31.31 -2.76 14.26
CA GLY A 228 -30.88 -1.37 14.07
C GLY A 228 -31.71 -0.59 13.04
N GLU A 229 -31.17 0.49 12.49
CA GLU A 229 -31.94 1.44 11.70
C GLU A 229 -31.38 1.61 10.28
N ILE A 230 -32.26 1.62 9.28
CA ILE A 230 -31.89 1.85 7.88
C ILE A 230 -31.63 3.34 7.68
N ASN A 231 -30.63 3.68 6.88
CA ASN A 231 -30.11 5.03 6.61
C ASN A 231 -29.44 5.72 7.79
N ALA A 232 -29.42 5.11 8.98
CA ALA A 232 -28.67 5.62 10.10
C ALA A 232 -27.15 5.54 9.84
N THR A 233 -26.42 6.46 10.47
CA THR A 233 -24.97 6.61 10.32
C THR A 233 -24.30 6.59 11.69
N ALA A 234 -23.15 5.93 11.78
CA ALA A 234 -22.28 5.98 12.94
C ALA A 234 -20.95 6.59 12.53
N ASP A 235 -20.54 7.59 13.29
CA ASP A 235 -19.31 8.34 13.07
C ASP A 235 -18.24 7.96 14.09
N PHE A 236 -17.03 7.79 13.58
CA PHE A 236 -15.87 7.35 14.34
C PHE A 236 -14.66 8.22 14.03
N LEU A 237 -13.79 8.36 15.01
CA LEU A 237 -12.43 8.84 14.83
C LEU A 237 -11.49 7.65 14.61
N TYR A 238 -10.88 7.60 13.43
CA TYR A 238 -9.92 6.59 13.03
C TYR A 238 -8.56 6.84 13.71
N CYS A 239 -8.09 5.85 14.46
CA CYS A 239 -6.81 5.89 15.17
C CYS A 239 -5.69 5.24 14.35
N LEU A 240 -4.47 5.74 14.52
CA LEU A 240 -3.28 5.28 13.80
C LEU A 240 -2.90 3.80 14.06
N ASN A 241 -3.32 3.25 15.20
CA ASN A 241 -3.15 1.82 15.51
C ASN A 241 -4.17 0.92 14.77
N GLY A 242 -5.10 1.49 14.01
CA GLY A 242 -6.17 0.76 13.32
C GLY A 242 -7.46 0.57 14.13
N THR A 243 -7.58 1.22 15.29
CA THR A 243 -8.80 1.22 16.11
C THR A 243 -9.69 2.44 15.82
N TYR A 244 -10.90 2.45 16.39
CA TYR A 244 -11.88 3.50 16.18
C TYR A 244 -12.42 3.97 17.53
N ILE A 245 -12.48 5.29 17.71
CA ILE A 245 -13.08 5.95 18.87
C ILE A 245 -14.42 6.52 18.46
N GLU A 246 -15.43 6.41 19.31
CA GLU A 246 -16.75 6.99 19.07
C GLU A 246 -16.67 8.52 19.14
N ALA A 247 -17.15 9.21 18.10
CA ALA A 247 -17.24 10.66 18.12
C ALA A 247 -18.41 11.09 19.02
N ALA A 248 -18.15 11.83 20.11
CA ALA A 248 -19.20 12.51 20.86
C ALA A 248 -19.70 13.73 20.06
N GLU A 249 -21.00 14.04 20.16
CA GLU A 249 -21.67 15.10 19.36
C GLU A 249 -21.16 16.53 19.65
N GLU A 250 -20.38 16.74 20.70
CA GLU A 250 -19.73 18.01 21.02
C GLU A 250 -18.29 17.72 21.46
N GLU A 251 -17.31 18.53 20.99
CA GLU A 251 -15.88 18.48 21.34
C GLU A 251 -14.93 17.59 20.48
N THR A 252 -14.92 17.77 19.15
CA THR A 252 -13.93 17.09 18.28
C THR A 252 -12.48 17.60 18.39
N ASP A 253 -12.23 18.81 18.90
CA ASP A 253 -10.86 19.39 18.95
C ASP A 253 -10.17 19.34 20.32
N CYS A 254 -10.92 19.32 21.43
CA CYS A 254 -10.37 19.35 22.80
C CYS A 254 -10.12 17.94 23.39
N ILE A 255 -10.93 16.95 23.03
CA ILE A 255 -10.75 15.56 23.52
C ILE A 255 -9.51 14.92 22.87
N TYR A 256 -9.24 15.18 21.59
CA TYR A 256 -8.09 14.60 20.88
C TYR A 256 -6.75 14.99 21.54
N ASN A 257 -6.58 16.24 21.97
CA ASN A 257 -5.34 16.70 22.59
C ASN A 257 -5.15 16.15 24.01
N SER A 258 -6.22 16.05 24.80
CA SER A 258 -6.15 15.58 26.19
C SER A 258 -6.04 14.05 26.31
N MET A 259 -6.72 13.31 25.44
CA MET A 259 -6.69 11.84 25.43
C MET A 259 -5.43 11.29 24.77
N SER A 260 -4.90 11.95 23.73
CA SER A 260 -3.59 11.61 23.14
C SER A 260 -2.45 11.79 24.14
N GLN A 261 -2.52 12.82 24.99
CA GLN A 261 -1.55 13.00 26.08
C GLN A 261 -1.71 11.94 27.17
N LYS A 262 -2.93 11.65 27.64
CA LYS A 262 -3.16 10.61 28.67
C LYS A 262 -2.77 9.21 28.20
N ILE A 263 -3.13 8.83 26.97
CA ILE A 263 -2.77 7.53 26.39
C ILE A 263 -1.26 7.47 26.12
N ALA A 264 -0.63 8.55 25.63
CA ALA A 264 0.82 8.61 25.51
C ALA A 264 1.53 8.49 26.87
N THR A 265 0.97 9.08 27.93
CA THR A 265 1.48 8.98 29.30
C THR A 265 1.26 7.59 29.89
N GLU A 266 0.11 6.94 29.69
CA GLU A 266 -0.14 5.56 30.14
C GLU A 266 0.69 4.53 29.37
N ILE A 267 0.92 4.74 28.07
CA ILE A 267 1.83 3.93 27.26
C ILE A 267 3.27 4.14 27.74
N TYR A 268 3.67 5.38 28.03
CA TYR A 268 5.00 5.71 28.56
C TYR A 268 5.23 5.14 29.96
N ASN A 269 4.22 5.17 30.83
CA ASN A 269 4.26 4.64 32.20
C ASN A 269 4.27 3.10 32.20
N ASN A 270 3.41 2.45 31.41
CA ASN A 270 3.47 0.99 31.21
C ASN A 270 4.79 0.54 30.55
N TYR A 271 5.37 1.37 29.69
CA TYR A 271 6.68 1.13 29.09
C TYR A 271 7.82 1.28 30.11
N THR A 272 7.75 2.24 31.05
CA THR A 272 8.75 2.43 32.10
C THR A 272 8.67 1.38 33.20
N GLU A 273 7.47 0.98 33.65
CA GLU A 273 7.28 -0.11 34.61
C GLU A 273 7.72 -1.47 34.05
N LYS A 274 7.39 -1.77 32.78
CA LYS A 274 7.91 -2.96 32.11
C LYS A 274 9.42 -2.90 31.90
N LYS A 275 9.97 -1.73 31.57
CA LYS A 275 11.42 -1.53 31.42
C LYS A 275 12.16 -1.82 32.73
N GLU A 276 11.66 -1.42 33.89
CA GLU A 276 12.27 -1.77 35.19
C GLU A 276 12.19 -3.27 35.49
N ALA A 277 11.06 -3.92 35.19
CA ALA A 277 10.92 -5.37 35.31
C ALA A 277 11.85 -6.15 34.35
N TYR A 278 12.10 -5.66 33.13
CA TYR A 278 13.03 -6.26 32.18
C TYR A 278 14.50 -5.96 32.51
N THR A 279 14.80 -4.82 33.16
CA THR A 279 16.17 -4.45 33.57
C THR A 279 16.63 -5.31 34.75
N ASN A 280 15.76 -5.57 35.72
CA ASN A 280 16.06 -6.41 36.88
C ASN A 280 16.24 -7.90 36.53
N VAL A 281 15.64 -8.39 35.43
CA VAL A 281 15.84 -9.76 34.93
C VAL A 281 17.07 -9.85 34.01
N ALA A 282 17.45 -8.75 33.33
CA ALA A 282 18.62 -8.68 32.46
C ALA A 282 19.93 -8.53 33.25
N GLU A 283 19.93 -7.82 34.38
CA GLU A 283 21.11 -7.66 35.24
C GLU A 283 21.48 -8.97 35.96
N ALA A 284 20.52 -9.86 36.22
CA ALA A 284 20.77 -11.18 36.80
C ALA A 284 21.26 -12.25 35.79
N LYS A 285 21.29 -11.94 34.49
CA LYS A 285 21.74 -12.86 33.42
C LYS A 285 22.92 -12.32 32.60
N ALA A 286 23.48 -11.18 32.99
CA ALA A 286 24.65 -10.58 32.35
C ALA A 286 26.00 -11.17 32.81
N ASP A 287 25.99 -12.31 33.49
CA ASP A 287 27.17 -13.13 33.78
C ASP A 287 27.13 -14.44 32.96
N ALA A 288 27.11 -14.30 31.63
CA ALA A 288 27.60 -15.33 30.72
C ALA A 288 27.63 -14.82 29.27
N THR A 289 28.84 -14.65 28.76
CA THR A 289 29.27 -14.74 27.34
C THR A 289 29.16 -13.50 26.43
N HIS A 290 30.34 -13.03 26.04
CA HIS A 290 30.66 -12.04 25.01
C HIS A 290 30.19 -12.44 23.60
N THR A 291 29.66 -11.48 22.82
CA THR A 291 29.99 -11.28 21.38
C THR A 291 29.50 -9.90 20.88
N THR A 292 30.42 -8.94 20.76
CA THR A 292 30.21 -7.55 20.32
C THR A 292 30.99 -7.26 19.04
N THR A 293 30.35 -7.20 17.86
CA THR A 293 30.99 -6.65 16.63
C THR A 293 30.07 -6.08 15.54
N ASN A 294 28.72 -6.18 15.61
CA ASN A 294 27.86 -5.82 14.46
C ASN A 294 26.91 -4.62 14.63
N LYS A 295 26.95 -3.89 15.74
CA LYS A 295 26.05 -2.74 15.99
C LYS A 295 26.69 -1.41 15.56
N VAL A 296 25.86 -0.45 15.13
CA VAL A 296 26.28 0.93 14.87
C VAL A 296 26.79 1.59 16.15
N ASN A 297 27.81 2.44 16.03
CA ASN A 297 28.15 3.40 17.08
C ASN A 297 27.34 4.68 16.84
N TYR A 298 26.15 4.75 17.43
CA TYR A 298 25.20 5.85 17.19
C TYR A 298 25.80 7.23 17.50
N ASN A 299 26.54 7.36 18.61
CA ASN A 299 27.15 8.63 19.00
C ASN A 299 28.21 9.05 17.97
N ALA A 300 29.03 8.13 17.48
CA ALA A 300 30.01 8.44 16.43
C ALA A 300 29.32 8.81 15.11
N LEU A 301 28.24 8.10 14.71
CA LEU A 301 27.46 8.43 13.51
C LEU A 301 26.88 9.85 13.55
N MET A 302 26.39 10.27 14.71
CA MET A 302 25.83 11.61 14.89
C MET A 302 26.91 12.71 14.82
N GLN A 303 28.17 12.38 15.07
CA GLN A 303 29.32 13.27 14.92
C GLN A 303 29.94 13.25 13.51
N THR A 304 29.50 12.35 12.62
CA THR A 304 29.96 12.31 11.23
C THR A 304 29.73 13.66 10.55
N LYS A 305 30.77 14.18 9.89
CA LYS A 305 30.70 15.43 9.14
C LYS A 305 29.92 15.22 7.83
N VAL A 306 28.99 16.12 7.56
CA VAL A 306 28.13 16.15 6.37
C VAL A 306 28.12 17.55 5.78
N SER A 307 27.92 17.66 4.48
CA SER A 307 27.75 18.98 3.86
C SER A 307 26.33 19.51 4.04
N TYR A 308 26.24 20.75 4.48
CA TYR A 308 25.01 21.52 4.69
C TYR A 308 24.96 22.72 3.74
N LEU A 309 23.74 23.07 3.32
CA LEU A 309 23.43 24.19 2.46
C LEU A 309 22.23 24.95 3.02
N ASN A 310 22.34 26.28 3.10
CA ASN A 310 21.24 27.13 3.55
C ASN A 310 20.00 27.06 2.62
N ASN A 311 20.22 26.78 1.34
CA ASN A 311 19.21 26.41 0.36
C ASN A 311 19.90 25.73 -0.84
N VAL A 312 19.14 25.17 -1.78
CA VAL A 312 19.72 24.42 -2.92
C VAL A 312 20.43 25.30 -3.96
N TYR A 313 20.31 26.64 -3.86
CA TYR A 313 21.00 27.60 -4.71
C TYR A 313 22.31 28.11 -4.10
N ALA A 314 22.61 27.74 -2.85
CA ALA A 314 23.83 28.14 -2.18
C ALA A 314 25.04 27.62 -2.97
N GLN A 315 25.93 28.54 -3.35
CA GLN A 315 27.15 28.22 -4.09
C GLN A 315 28.22 27.60 -3.21
N LYS A 316 28.13 27.85 -1.89
CA LYS A 316 29.04 27.34 -0.88
C LYS A 316 28.36 26.33 0.03
N THR A 317 29.10 25.29 0.41
CA THR A 317 28.67 24.32 1.41
C THR A 317 29.38 24.56 2.74
N GLU A 318 28.69 24.26 3.84
CA GLU A 318 29.23 24.26 5.19
C GLU A 318 29.41 22.81 5.65
N GLU A 319 30.50 22.50 6.36
CA GLU A 319 30.74 21.17 6.92
C GLU A 319 30.31 21.14 8.39
N ILE A 320 29.16 20.51 8.67
CA ILE A 320 28.59 20.39 10.02
C ILE A 320 28.44 18.92 10.39
N THR A 321 28.20 18.61 11.66
CA THR A 321 27.88 17.24 12.08
C THR A 321 26.48 16.83 11.63
N LEU A 322 26.24 15.52 11.46
CA LEU A 322 24.91 15.00 11.16
C LEU A 322 23.88 15.44 12.23
N GLN A 323 24.27 15.43 13.50
CA GLN A 323 23.41 15.89 14.60
C GLN A 323 23.00 17.37 14.43
N GLU A 324 23.96 18.25 14.10
CA GLU A 324 23.68 19.67 13.87
C GLU A 324 22.75 19.87 12.67
N ALA A 325 22.97 19.14 11.58
CA ALA A 325 22.11 19.19 10.40
C ALA A 325 20.66 18.79 10.72
N LEU A 326 20.48 17.72 11.49
CA LEU A 326 19.16 17.25 11.91
C LEU A 326 18.50 18.21 12.92
N ASN A 327 19.26 18.78 13.85
CA ASN A 327 18.74 19.73 14.85
C ASN A 327 18.25 21.05 14.23
N LYS A 328 18.78 21.45 13.07
CA LYS A 328 18.29 22.63 12.32
C LYS A 328 16.84 22.47 11.87
N ALA A 329 16.26 21.26 11.91
CA ALA A 329 14.85 21.01 11.61
C ALA A 329 13.88 21.87 12.45
N ALA A 330 14.20 22.17 13.71
CA ALA A 330 13.33 23.01 14.54
C ALA A 330 13.11 24.41 13.93
N SER A 331 14.12 24.97 13.26
CA SER A 331 14.06 26.32 12.68
C SER A 331 13.18 26.47 11.43
N ILE A 332 12.71 25.36 10.85
CA ILE A 332 11.94 25.37 9.60
C ILE A 332 10.46 24.98 9.80
N GLN A 333 10.01 24.77 11.04
CA GLN A 333 8.68 24.27 11.33
C GLN A 333 7.56 25.13 10.72
N ASP A 334 7.65 26.46 10.85
CA ASP A 334 6.64 27.38 10.31
C ASP A 334 6.64 27.42 8.79
N LYS A 335 7.82 27.42 8.17
CA LYS A 335 7.97 27.29 6.71
C LYS A 335 7.40 25.97 6.21
N GLN A 336 7.53 24.90 6.98
CA GLN A 336 6.96 23.60 6.64
C GLN A 336 5.45 23.55 6.78
N LYS A 337 4.86 24.23 7.77
CA LYS A 337 3.40 24.41 7.85
C LYS A 337 2.88 25.14 6.60
N GLN A 338 3.54 26.22 6.18
CA GLN A 338 3.18 26.96 4.97
C GLN A 338 3.31 26.09 3.71
N LEU A 339 4.40 25.34 3.57
CA LEU A 339 4.60 24.41 2.45
C LEU A 339 3.45 23.40 2.33
N ARG A 340 2.95 22.88 3.46
CA ARG A 340 1.86 21.88 3.48
C ARG A 340 0.49 22.43 3.10
N GLN A 341 0.32 23.76 3.06
CA GLN A 341 -0.89 24.41 2.56
C GLN A 341 -0.91 24.56 1.04
N LEU A 342 0.25 24.44 0.38
CA LEU A 342 0.35 24.50 -1.08
C LEU A 342 -0.16 23.21 -1.72
N THR A 343 -0.89 23.34 -2.82
CA THR A 343 -1.49 22.21 -3.55
C THR A 343 -0.84 21.97 -4.91
N ASP A 344 -0.36 23.03 -5.58
CA ASP A 344 0.32 22.92 -6.86
C ASP A 344 1.76 22.38 -6.73
N LYS A 345 2.12 21.45 -7.62
CA LYS A 345 3.42 20.75 -7.56
C LYS A 345 4.59 21.69 -7.89
N ALA A 346 4.43 22.62 -8.83
CA ALA A 346 5.47 23.56 -9.19
C ALA A 346 5.73 24.55 -8.05
N ASP A 347 4.66 25.04 -7.42
CA ASP A 347 4.75 25.94 -6.26
C ASP A 347 5.40 25.26 -5.05
N ILE A 348 5.01 24.02 -4.73
CA ILE A 348 5.64 23.21 -3.67
C ILE A 348 7.15 23.07 -3.94
N GLN A 349 7.53 22.78 -5.18
CA GLN A 349 8.94 22.57 -5.52
C GLN A 349 9.73 23.87 -5.47
N ALA A 350 9.19 24.97 -6.00
CA ALA A 350 9.80 26.29 -5.93
C ALA A 350 9.95 26.74 -4.47
N TYR A 351 8.91 26.59 -3.65
CA TYR A 351 8.92 26.95 -2.24
C TYR A 351 10.00 26.18 -1.47
N LYS A 352 10.10 24.86 -1.66
CA LYS A 352 11.17 24.06 -1.05
C LYS A 352 12.57 24.58 -1.43
N LYS A 353 12.80 24.80 -2.72
CA LYS A 353 14.12 25.25 -3.20
C LYS A 353 14.54 26.60 -2.62
N ASN A 354 13.59 27.51 -2.42
CA ASN A 354 13.85 28.85 -1.90
C ASN A 354 13.95 28.91 -0.38
N ASN A 355 13.17 28.10 0.34
CA ASN A 355 12.95 28.30 1.78
C ASN A 355 13.58 27.24 2.68
N PHE A 356 13.91 26.06 2.15
CA PHE A 356 14.40 24.94 2.95
C PHE A 356 15.92 24.76 2.78
N PRO A 357 16.64 24.61 3.91
CA PRO A 357 18.01 24.14 3.86
C PRO A 357 18.08 22.67 3.47
N ALA A 358 19.25 22.25 2.99
CA ALA A 358 19.52 20.89 2.58
C ALA A 358 20.84 20.39 3.14
N PHE A 359 20.98 19.07 3.23
CA PHE A 359 22.21 18.41 3.63
C PHE A 359 22.46 17.18 2.75
N ALA A 360 23.72 16.74 2.66
CA ALA A 360 24.11 15.52 1.96
C ALA A 360 24.68 14.51 2.97
N PRO A 361 23.88 13.54 3.44
CA PRO A 361 24.30 12.62 4.52
C PRO A 361 25.51 11.77 4.13
N SER A 362 25.57 11.40 2.85
CA SER A 362 26.53 10.44 2.33
C SER A 362 27.88 11.04 1.93
N VAL A 363 28.05 12.37 1.94
CA VAL A 363 29.30 13.02 1.51
C VAL A 363 29.57 14.34 2.25
N THR A 364 30.84 14.73 2.24
CA THR A 364 31.26 16.13 2.37
C THR A 364 31.81 16.64 1.04
N PHE A 365 31.46 17.85 0.63
CA PHE A 365 32.00 18.53 -0.54
C PHE A 365 33.17 19.44 -0.18
N ASN A 366 33.99 19.77 -1.18
CA ASN A 366 34.84 20.95 -1.15
C ASN A 366 33.94 22.21 -1.16
N GLN A 367 34.44 23.33 -0.60
CA GLN A 367 33.60 24.50 -0.31
C GLN A 367 32.81 25.01 -1.52
N ASP A 368 33.33 24.86 -2.75
CA ASP A 368 32.70 25.34 -3.98
C ASP A 368 32.06 24.18 -4.77
N GLY A 369 30.73 24.09 -4.72
CA GLY A 369 29.94 23.15 -5.54
C GLY A 369 29.40 21.92 -4.83
N THR A 370 28.53 21.18 -5.54
CA THR A 370 27.81 19.99 -5.00
C THR A 370 27.73 18.84 -6.02
N THR A 371 28.59 18.88 -7.04
CA THR A 371 28.70 17.83 -8.06
C THR A 371 29.59 16.69 -7.55
N LYS A 372 29.68 15.60 -8.32
CA LYS A 372 30.54 14.46 -7.98
C LYS A 372 32.03 14.81 -7.97
N GLU A 373 32.44 15.79 -8.78
CA GLU A 373 33.82 16.26 -8.88
C GLU A 373 34.25 17.05 -7.62
N ASN A 374 33.28 17.62 -6.90
CA ASN A 374 33.54 18.38 -5.68
C ASN A 374 33.49 17.50 -4.41
N ILE A 375 33.34 16.18 -4.50
CA ILE A 375 33.31 15.31 -3.33
C ILE A 375 34.69 15.29 -2.66
N LYS A 376 34.73 15.68 -1.38
CA LYS A 376 35.92 15.62 -0.51
C LYS A 376 36.03 14.26 0.18
N ASN A 377 34.91 13.74 0.71
CA ASN A 377 34.84 12.46 1.40
C ASN A 377 33.47 11.80 1.19
N ILE A 378 33.45 10.46 1.10
CA ILE A 378 32.23 9.65 1.10
C ILE A 378 32.05 9.08 2.51
N ASN A 379 30.90 9.35 3.10
CA ASN A 379 30.49 8.83 4.39
C ASN A 379 29.85 7.45 4.21
N ASN A 380 29.95 6.61 5.24
CA ASN A 380 29.30 5.30 5.30
C ASN A 380 27.82 5.37 5.67
N ILE A 381 27.13 6.45 5.28
CA ILE A 381 25.72 6.68 5.56
C ILE A 381 24.98 6.78 4.23
N ILE A 382 24.02 5.91 4.01
CA ILE A 382 23.09 5.98 2.89
C ILE A 382 21.81 6.68 3.34
N CYS A 383 21.32 7.61 2.52
CA CYS A 383 20.01 8.22 2.66
C CYS A 383 19.05 7.61 1.65
N LEU A 384 17.93 7.06 2.15
CA LEU A 384 16.90 6.42 1.32
C LEU A 384 15.63 7.26 1.37
N ASP A 385 15.30 7.86 0.23
CA ASP A 385 14.06 8.63 0.05
C ASP A 385 12.94 7.70 -0.40
N ILE A 386 11.81 7.74 0.31
CA ILE A 386 10.64 6.91 0.05
C ILE A 386 9.48 7.85 -0.22
N ASP A 387 9.26 8.15 -1.50
CA ASP A 387 8.26 9.12 -1.95
C ASP A 387 6.86 8.51 -2.03
N GLY A 388 5.86 9.24 -1.55
CA GLY A 388 4.46 8.80 -1.62
C GLY A 388 3.88 8.73 -3.02
N GLN A 389 4.56 9.28 -4.04
CA GLN A 389 4.13 9.08 -5.43
C GLN A 389 4.39 7.64 -5.89
N ASP A 390 5.56 7.10 -5.57
CA ASP A 390 5.94 5.72 -5.93
C ASP A 390 5.35 4.70 -4.95
N ASN A 391 4.92 5.17 -3.77
CA ASN A 391 4.30 4.39 -2.71
C ASN A 391 2.85 4.83 -2.44
N ASN A 392 2.11 5.22 -3.49
CA ASN A 392 0.78 5.82 -3.41
C ASN A 392 -0.34 4.92 -2.84
N TYR A 393 0.01 3.67 -2.55
CA TYR A 393 -0.83 2.65 -1.88
C TYR A 393 -0.70 2.68 -0.36
N MET A 394 0.17 3.53 0.21
CA MET A 394 0.34 3.69 1.65
C MET A 394 0.68 5.13 2.04
N SER A 395 0.33 5.50 3.27
CA SER A 395 0.63 6.81 3.85
C SER A 395 2.09 6.92 4.32
N SER A 396 2.60 8.14 4.50
CA SER A 396 3.92 8.39 5.09
C SER A 396 4.07 7.73 6.46
N PHE A 397 2.97 7.67 7.23
CA PHE A 397 2.92 6.98 8.52
C PHE A 397 3.13 5.46 8.38
N GLU A 398 2.39 4.80 7.48
CA GLU A 398 2.54 3.36 7.22
C GLU A 398 3.93 3.00 6.68
N MET A 399 4.50 3.86 5.82
CA MET A 399 5.89 3.71 5.39
C MET A 399 6.84 3.74 6.59
N LYS A 400 6.65 4.66 7.55
CA LYS A 400 7.48 4.76 8.75
C LYS A 400 7.33 3.55 9.66
N GLU A 401 6.12 3.02 9.82
CA GLU A 401 5.88 1.80 10.61
C GLU A 401 6.65 0.58 10.07
N ILE A 402 6.76 0.45 8.75
CA ILE A 402 7.56 -0.60 8.12
C ILE A 402 9.05 -0.33 8.32
N VAL A 403 9.50 0.89 8.02
CA VAL A 403 10.91 1.30 8.12
C VAL A 403 11.46 1.19 9.55
N ASN A 404 10.66 1.54 10.56
CA ASN A 404 11.08 1.48 11.96
C ASN A 404 11.38 0.05 12.43
N LYS A 405 10.82 -0.97 11.76
CA LYS A 405 11.08 -2.38 12.08
C LYS A 405 12.32 -2.93 11.38
N ILE A 406 12.95 -2.16 10.48
CA ILE A 406 14.12 -2.60 9.74
C ILE A 406 15.37 -2.45 10.64
N PRO A 407 16.08 -3.56 10.95
CA PRO A 407 17.08 -3.58 12.01
C PRO A 407 18.33 -2.74 11.74
N TYR A 408 18.61 -2.41 10.48
CA TYR A 408 19.78 -1.60 10.06
C TYR A 408 19.44 -0.12 9.81
N VAL A 409 18.18 0.28 9.97
CA VAL A 409 17.78 1.70 9.95
C VAL A 409 18.05 2.31 11.32
N PHE A 410 18.92 3.32 11.37
CA PHE A 410 19.26 4.03 12.63
C PHE A 410 18.49 5.33 12.82
N TYR A 411 17.93 5.88 11.74
CA TYR A 411 17.16 7.12 11.75
C TYR A 411 16.08 7.10 10.67
N ALA A 412 14.86 7.57 10.96
CA ALA A 412 13.83 7.80 9.95
C ALA A 412 12.87 8.93 10.32
N GLN A 413 12.38 9.68 9.34
CA GLN A 413 11.37 10.72 9.58
C GLN A 413 10.52 11.02 8.35
N GLU A 414 9.42 11.74 8.58
CA GLU A 414 8.57 12.27 7.52
C GLU A 414 9.29 13.32 6.65
N SER A 415 8.99 13.32 5.35
CA SER A 415 9.47 14.33 4.41
C SER A 415 8.77 15.68 4.63
N ALA A 416 9.40 16.77 4.19
CA ALA A 416 8.87 18.13 4.36
C ALA A 416 7.42 18.30 3.85
N GLY A 417 7.06 17.60 2.77
CA GLY A 417 5.73 17.67 2.17
C GLY A 417 4.66 16.78 2.80
N GLY A 418 5.00 15.95 3.79
CA GLY A 418 4.04 15.09 4.51
C GLY A 418 3.50 13.89 3.72
N LYS A 419 4.00 13.62 2.52
CA LYS A 419 3.51 12.53 1.65
C LYS A 419 4.45 11.32 1.56
N GLY A 420 5.71 11.50 1.89
CA GLY A 420 6.72 10.44 1.92
C GLY A 420 7.60 10.53 3.16
N ILE A 421 8.59 9.65 3.27
CA ILE A 421 9.55 9.61 4.38
C ILE A 421 10.98 9.54 3.86
N PHE A 422 11.95 9.55 4.78
CA PHE A 422 13.26 8.98 4.51
C PHE A 422 13.83 8.27 5.71
N CYS A 423 14.86 7.48 5.45
CA CYS A 423 15.66 6.88 6.48
C CYS A 423 17.15 6.94 6.17
N LEU A 424 17.96 6.78 7.22
CA LEU A 424 19.41 6.67 7.15
C LEU A 424 19.86 5.28 7.61
N VAL A 425 20.79 4.71 6.86
CA VAL A 425 21.37 3.38 7.09
C VAL A 425 22.89 3.50 7.06
N GLN A 426 23.58 2.90 8.05
CA GLN A 426 25.04 2.81 8.02
C GLN A 426 25.44 1.60 7.18
N ILE A 427 26.26 1.79 6.15
CA ILE A 427 26.79 0.73 5.28
C ILE A 427 28.20 0.30 5.70
N ALA A 428 28.57 -0.93 5.37
CA ALA A 428 29.86 -1.51 5.75
C ALA A 428 31.02 -1.04 4.85
N ASP A 429 30.79 -0.84 3.55
CA ASP A 429 31.84 -0.50 2.58
C ASP A 429 31.42 0.66 1.67
N THR A 430 32.05 1.81 1.84
CA THR A 430 31.80 3.01 1.02
C THR A 430 32.18 2.84 -0.45
N ASN A 431 33.10 1.92 -0.78
CA ASN A 431 33.47 1.63 -2.17
C ASN A 431 32.38 0.87 -2.91
N LYS A 432 31.46 0.24 -2.17
CA LYS A 432 30.33 -0.54 -2.69
C LYS A 432 29.00 0.17 -2.46
N PHE A 433 29.01 1.50 -2.43
CA PHE A 433 27.82 2.30 -2.11
C PHE A 433 26.62 1.96 -3.00
N LYS A 434 26.85 1.82 -4.30
CA LYS A 434 25.80 1.51 -5.27
C LYS A 434 25.27 0.08 -5.09
N GLU A 435 26.15 -0.86 -4.79
CA GLU A 435 25.83 -2.26 -4.57
C GLU A 435 25.07 -2.46 -3.26
N HIS A 436 25.44 -1.73 -2.21
CA HIS A 436 24.65 -1.64 -0.98
C HIS A 436 23.27 -1.03 -1.26
N PHE A 437 23.20 0.06 -2.02
CA PHE A 437 21.91 0.65 -2.41
C PHE A 437 21.02 -0.34 -3.18
N ASN A 438 21.60 -1.10 -4.11
CA ASN A 438 20.87 -2.09 -4.89
C ASN A 438 20.28 -3.20 -3.99
N ALA A 439 21.07 -3.70 -3.04
CA ALA A 439 20.59 -4.69 -2.08
C ALA A 439 19.48 -4.12 -1.19
N LEU A 440 19.65 -2.89 -0.67
CA LEU A 440 18.62 -2.17 0.09
C LEU A 440 17.34 -1.97 -0.73
N SER A 441 17.46 -1.63 -2.01
CA SER A 441 16.31 -1.42 -2.90
C SER A 441 15.46 -2.69 -3.04
N GLU A 442 16.10 -3.86 -3.15
CA GLU A 442 15.38 -5.14 -3.21
C GLU A 442 14.76 -5.53 -1.88
N GLU A 443 15.47 -5.36 -0.78
CA GLU A 443 14.95 -5.66 0.55
C GLU A 443 13.77 -4.77 0.93
N PHE A 444 13.85 -3.47 0.66
CA PHE A 444 12.73 -2.56 0.89
C PHE A 444 11.57 -2.91 -0.02
N LYS A 445 11.83 -3.26 -1.29
CA LYS A 445 10.78 -3.69 -2.22
C LYS A 445 10.11 -4.99 -1.77
N ALA A 446 10.87 -5.94 -1.24
CA ALA A 446 10.33 -7.16 -0.63
C ALA A 446 9.47 -6.86 0.61
N LYS A 447 9.73 -5.74 1.29
CA LYS A 447 8.90 -5.19 2.38
C LYS A 447 7.79 -4.26 1.89
N GLY A 448 7.54 -4.21 0.58
CA GLY A 448 6.48 -3.37 -0.01
C GLY A 448 6.79 -1.89 -0.03
N LEU A 449 8.08 -1.49 -0.03
CA LEU A 449 8.52 -0.10 -0.11
C LEU A 449 9.40 0.12 -1.34
N ILE A 450 9.08 1.13 -2.14
CA ILE A 450 9.88 1.55 -3.29
C ILE A 450 10.71 2.77 -2.88
N ILE A 451 12.04 2.63 -2.96
CA ILE A 451 12.99 3.73 -2.72
C ILE A 451 13.26 4.49 -4.03
N ASP A 452 13.43 5.83 -3.95
CA ASP A 452 13.85 6.67 -5.07
C ASP A 452 15.17 6.14 -5.67
N ALA A 453 15.14 5.77 -6.95
CA ALA A 453 16.28 5.23 -7.68
C ALA A 453 17.48 6.19 -7.76
N GLN A 454 17.30 7.49 -7.51
CA GLN A 454 18.38 8.47 -7.42
C GLN A 454 19.15 8.41 -6.10
N CYS A 455 18.67 7.69 -5.09
CA CYS A 455 19.39 7.51 -3.82
C CYS A 455 20.68 6.69 -3.96
N LYS A 456 20.91 6.07 -5.13
CA LYS A 456 22.20 5.46 -5.50
C LYS A 456 23.35 6.46 -5.68
N ASP A 457 23.04 7.75 -5.87
CA ASP A 457 24.05 8.78 -6.08
C ASP A 457 24.56 9.32 -4.73
N VAL A 458 25.86 9.13 -4.46
CA VAL A 458 26.50 9.56 -3.20
C VAL A 458 26.35 11.06 -2.91
N ASN A 459 26.28 11.92 -3.92
CA ASN A 459 26.15 13.36 -3.75
C ASN A 459 24.69 13.85 -3.61
N ARG A 460 23.76 12.94 -3.28
CA ARG A 460 22.33 13.27 -3.14
C ARG A 460 22.11 14.22 -1.96
N LYS A 461 21.59 15.40 -2.29
CA LYS A 461 21.12 16.39 -1.32
C LYS A 461 19.68 16.08 -0.92
N ARG A 462 19.37 16.28 0.37
CA ARG A 462 18.02 16.18 0.93
C ARG A 462 17.66 17.43 1.71
N PHE A 463 16.44 17.92 1.52
CA PHE A 463 15.91 19.01 2.34
C PHE A 463 15.76 18.55 3.79
N ILE A 464 16.16 19.41 4.72
CA ILE A 464 15.88 19.19 6.15
C ILE A 464 14.37 19.31 6.34
N ALA A 465 13.78 18.42 7.13
CA ALA A 465 12.36 18.41 7.45
C ALA A 465 12.20 18.35 8.96
N TYR A 466 11.11 18.94 9.46
CA TYR A 466 10.70 18.83 10.86
C TYR A 466 9.67 17.71 11.01
N ASP A 467 9.97 16.75 11.90
CA ASP A 467 9.07 15.68 12.29
C ASP A 467 9.17 15.47 13.81
N PRO A 468 8.12 15.82 14.59
CA PRO A 468 8.14 15.65 16.04
C PRO A 468 8.25 14.17 16.47
N ASN A 469 7.98 13.23 15.56
CA ASN A 469 7.96 11.80 15.81
C ASN A 469 9.12 11.06 15.12
N THR A 470 10.28 11.69 14.99
CA THR A 470 11.46 11.07 14.37
C THR A 470 11.81 9.74 15.03
N TYR A 471 12.10 8.73 14.21
CA TYR A 471 12.56 7.42 14.67
C TYR A 471 14.07 7.41 14.86
N ILE A 472 14.52 6.87 16.00
CA ILE A 472 15.94 6.71 16.35
C ILE A 472 16.16 5.30 16.86
N ASN A 473 17.10 4.58 16.24
CA ASN A 473 17.52 3.26 16.68
C ASN A 473 19.02 3.24 16.99
N LYS A 474 19.35 3.37 18.27
CA LYS A 474 20.74 3.32 18.77
C LYS A 474 21.37 1.92 18.70
N ASN A 475 20.55 0.89 18.50
CA ASN A 475 20.95 -0.51 18.41
C ASN A 475 20.96 -1.03 16.96
N ALA A 476 20.89 -0.14 15.96
CA ALA A 476 20.86 -0.56 14.57
C ALA A 476 22.10 -1.41 14.23
N VAL A 477 21.92 -2.32 13.27
CA VAL A 477 23.01 -3.18 12.77
C VAL A 477 23.63 -2.52 11.54
N ILE A 478 24.95 -2.61 11.38
CA ILE A 478 25.62 -2.12 10.17
C ILE A 478 25.17 -2.97 8.98
N TYR A 479 24.73 -2.32 7.89
CA TYR A 479 24.28 -3.01 6.69
C TYR A 479 25.47 -3.51 5.86
N LYS A 480 25.51 -4.82 5.58
CA LYS A 480 26.66 -5.49 4.95
C LYS A 480 26.38 -6.06 3.57
N ASP A 481 25.11 -6.27 3.24
CA ASP A 481 24.75 -6.96 2.01
C ASP A 481 25.01 -6.06 0.80
N VAL A 482 25.52 -6.67 -0.26
CA VAL A 482 25.84 -5.99 -1.52
C VAL A 482 25.20 -6.74 -2.66
N LYS A 483 24.66 -6.00 -3.60
CA LYS A 483 24.18 -6.55 -4.86
C LYS A 483 24.82 -5.82 -6.01
N GLU A 484 25.77 -6.49 -6.66
CA GLU A 484 26.26 -6.04 -7.94
C GLU A 484 25.08 -5.94 -8.91
N ASP A 485 25.08 -4.91 -9.76
CA ASP A 485 24.22 -4.97 -10.95
C ASP A 485 24.51 -6.31 -11.64
N ILE A 486 23.49 -6.98 -12.18
CA ILE A 486 23.74 -8.07 -13.13
C ILE A 486 24.36 -7.41 -14.35
N ILE A 487 25.67 -7.24 -14.31
CA ILE A 487 26.49 -7.00 -15.47
C ILE A 487 26.49 -8.34 -16.17
N ILE A 488 25.69 -8.48 -17.23
CA ILE A 488 26.03 -9.45 -18.27
C ILE A 488 27.39 -8.99 -18.78
N LYS A 489 28.47 -9.52 -18.17
CA LYS A 489 29.81 -9.32 -18.66
C LYS A 489 29.83 -9.97 -20.03
N GLN A 490 29.91 -9.12 -21.06
CA GLN A 490 30.34 -9.53 -22.39
C GLN A 490 31.65 -10.30 -22.20
N GLY A 491 31.55 -11.63 -22.26
CA GLY A 491 32.71 -12.51 -22.26
C GLY A 491 33.48 -12.25 -23.54
N THR A 492 34.75 -11.87 -23.38
CA THR A 492 35.75 -11.91 -24.43
C THR A 492 35.92 -13.37 -24.86
N GLN A 493 35.17 -13.77 -25.88
CA GLN A 493 35.50 -14.94 -26.69
C GLN A 493 36.08 -14.38 -27.98
N ASN A 494 37.36 -14.70 -28.20
CA ASN A 494 37.98 -14.61 -29.51
C ASN A 494 37.22 -15.54 -30.46
N THR A 495 36.17 -15.03 -31.08
CA THR A 495 35.61 -15.58 -32.31
C THR A 495 35.58 -14.45 -33.32
N THR A 496 36.52 -14.56 -34.24
CA THR A 496 36.55 -13.95 -35.56
C THR A 496 35.17 -13.44 -36.00
N THR A 497 35.09 -12.12 -36.19
CA THR A 497 34.17 -11.40 -37.07
C THR A 497 33.05 -12.24 -37.71
N ASN A 498 31.82 -12.05 -37.23
CA ASN A 498 30.64 -12.01 -38.09
C ASN A 498 29.58 -11.12 -37.46
N LYS A 499 29.37 -9.93 -38.05
CA LYS A 499 28.20 -9.09 -37.79
C LYS A 499 26.97 -9.92 -38.17
N ALA A 500 26.25 -10.47 -37.19
CA ALA A 500 24.96 -11.10 -37.45
C ALA A 500 24.02 -10.02 -38.04
N GLN A 501 23.70 -10.14 -39.33
CA GLN A 501 22.64 -9.35 -39.94
C GLN A 501 21.31 -9.69 -39.27
N ILE A 502 20.58 -8.66 -38.84
CA ILE A 502 19.20 -8.79 -38.37
C ILE A 502 18.37 -9.37 -39.51
N GLN A 503 17.98 -10.64 -39.42
CA GLN A 503 17.14 -11.31 -40.42
C GLN A 503 15.66 -11.04 -40.13
N PHE A 504 15.05 -10.19 -40.96
CA PHE A 504 13.59 -10.04 -41.01
C PHE A 504 12.96 -11.24 -41.75
N PRO A 505 11.66 -11.50 -41.57
CA PRO A 505 10.96 -12.62 -42.23
C PRO A 505 11.16 -12.62 -43.75
N ALA A 506 11.12 -13.82 -44.35
CA ALA A 506 11.12 -13.96 -45.80
C ALA A 506 9.98 -13.14 -46.42
N GLY A 507 10.28 -12.34 -47.45
CA GLY A 507 9.32 -11.45 -48.09
C GLY A 507 9.13 -10.07 -47.43
N TRP A 508 9.93 -9.69 -46.42
CA TRP A 508 9.86 -8.38 -45.73
C TRP A 508 9.74 -7.17 -46.67
N ALA A 509 10.39 -7.22 -47.84
CA ALA A 509 10.31 -6.14 -48.84
C ALA A 509 8.87 -5.91 -49.34
N HIS A 510 8.04 -6.95 -49.38
CA HIS A 510 6.65 -6.94 -49.85
C HIS A 510 5.64 -6.66 -48.75
N TYR A 511 6.06 -6.58 -47.48
CA TYR A 511 5.15 -6.27 -46.37
C TYR A 511 4.71 -4.81 -46.45
N THR A 512 3.42 -4.57 -46.17
CA THR A 512 2.91 -3.21 -45.97
C THR A 512 3.51 -2.58 -44.72
N ASP A 513 3.45 -1.27 -44.60
CA ASP A 513 3.97 -0.55 -43.42
C ASP A 513 3.27 -0.97 -42.13
N ALA A 514 1.96 -1.28 -42.20
CA ALA A 514 1.19 -1.85 -41.09
C ALA A 514 1.69 -3.24 -40.69
N GLN A 515 1.89 -4.15 -41.65
CA GLN A 515 2.42 -5.50 -41.38
C GLN A 515 3.82 -5.45 -40.76
N LYS A 516 4.67 -4.51 -41.21
CA LYS A 516 6.00 -4.28 -40.63
C LYS A 516 5.92 -3.75 -39.20
N ALA A 517 4.99 -2.82 -38.92
CA ALA A 517 4.79 -2.26 -37.58
C ALA A 517 4.27 -3.32 -36.59
N GLU A 518 3.27 -4.11 -36.98
CA GLU A 518 2.72 -5.21 -36.17
C GLU A 518 3.77 -6.25 -35.83
N TYR A 519 4.59 -6.66 -36.82
CA TYR A 519 5.69 -7.60 -36.59
C TYR A 519 6.69 -7.07 -35.55
N ILE A 520 7.13 -5.82 -35.70
CA ILE A 520 8.09 -5.19 -34.77
C ILE A 520 7.51 -5.11 -33.36
N ILE A 521 6.24 -4.71 -33.21
CA ILE A 521 5.59 -4.57 -31.92
C ILE A 521 5.40 -5.93 -31.25
N SER A 522 4.96 -6.94 -32.00
CA SER A 522 4.81 -8.31 -31.51
C SER A 522 6.13 -8.89 -31.00
N GLU A 523 7.21 -8.69 -31.75
CA GLU A 523 8.55 -9.08 -31.34
C GLU A 523 9.02 -8.34 -30.08
N CYS A 524 8.75 -7.03 -29.98
CA CYS A 524 9.07 -6.25 -28.79
C CYS A 524 8.33 -6.79 -27.56
N LEU A 525 7.03 -7.05 -27.67
CA LEU A 525 6.22 -7.58 -26.57
C LEU A 525 6.66 -8.98 -26.16
N THR A 526 6.93 -9.86 -27.13
CA THR A 526 7.28 -11.26 -26.88
C THR A 526 8.68 -11.40 -26.28
N LYS A 527 9.65 -10.62 -26.79
CA LYS A 527 11.05 -10.70 -26.37
C LYS A 527 11.44 -9.68 -25.30
N GLY A 528 10.47 -8.89 -24.83
CA GLY A 528 10.71 -7.83 -23.84
C GLY A 528 11.62 -6.69 -24.34
N ILE A 529 11.71 -6.46 -25.65
CA ILE A 529 12.61 -5.46 -26.24
C ILE A 529 11.99 -4.07 -26.10
N LEU A 530 12.64 -3.21 -25.30
CA LEU A 530 12.20 -1.83 -25.10
C LEU A 530 12.74 -0.89 -26.19
N ILE A 531 11.89 -0.52 -27.14
CA ILE A 531 12.20 0.47 -28.20
C ILE A 531 11.88 1.92 -27.82
N ASN A 532 11.18 2.15 -26.71
CA ASN A 532 10.73 3.47 -26.24
C ASN A 532 11.62 4.05 -25.11
N LYS A 533 12.95 3.96 -25.24
CA LYS A 533 13.93 4.27 -24.16
C LYS A 533 13.84 5.68 -23.61
N THR A 534 13.58 6.65 -24.46
CA THR A 534 13.52 8.08 -24.14
C THR A 534 12.16 8.68 -24.47
N HIS A 535 11.95 9.93 -24.02
CA HIS A 535 10.77 10.71 -24.44
C HIS A 535 10.74 10.91 -25.97
N ALA A 536 11.91 11.11 -26.59
CA ALA A 536 12.04 11.25 -28.04
C ALA A 536 11.65 9.98 -28.81
N ASP A 537 11.96 8.79 -28.26
CA ASP A 537 11.56 7.52 -28.85
C ASP A 537 10.04 7.33 -28.78
N SER A 538 9.43 7.74 -27.66
CA SER A 538 7.97 7.65 -27.45
C SER A 538 7.20 8.57 -28.40
N LEU A 539 7.71 9.78 -28.65
CA LEU A 539 7.17 10.68 -29.68
C LEU A 539 7.37 10.11 -31.08
N THR A 540 8.52 9.50 -31.36
CA THR A 540 8.80 8.89 -32.67
C THR A 540 7.88 7.71 -32.96
N ILE A 541 7.57 6.87 -31.97
CA ILE A 541 6.63 5.75 -32.09
C ILE A 541 5.21 6.27 -32.31
N ALA A 542 4.77 7.26 -31.52
CA ALA A 542 3.45 7.88 -31.67
C ALA A 542 3.25 8.47 -33.07
N SER A 543 4.22 9.26 -33.55
CA SER A 543 4.22 9.83 -34.90
C SER A 543 4.21 8.76 -35.99
N ALA A 544 5.00 7.69 -35.84
CA ALA A 544 5.07 6.63 -36.83
C ALA A 544 3.77 5.82 -36.91
N LEU A 545 3.19 5.43 -35.78
CA LEU A 545 1.95 4.67 -35.74
C LEU A 545 0.75 5.52 -36.20
N LYS A 546 0.72 6.81 -35.87
CA LYS A 546 -0.30 7.72 -36.38
C LYS A 546 -0.27 7.81 -37.90
N THR A 547 0.91 7.90 -38.51
CA THR A 547 1.05 7.93 -39.98
C THR A 547 0.71 6.59 -40.64
N ILE A 548 1.14 5.47 -40.06
CA ILE A 548 0.89 4.13 -40.65
C ILE A 548 -0.60 3.76 -40.61
N TYR A 549 -1.29 4.15 -39.54
CA TYR A 549 -2.70 3.81 -39.31
C TYR A 549 -3.64 5.00 -39.53
N ASN A 550 -3.21 6.07 -40.22
CA ASN A 550 -4.05 7.23 -40.53
C ASN A 550 -4.85 7.78 -39.33
N ASN A 551 -4.19 7.90 -38.17
CA ASN A 551 -4.77 8.40 -36.92
C ASN A 551 -5.97 7.59 -36.37
N THR A 552 -6.07 6.29 -36.68
CA THR A 552 -7.13 5.42 -36.14
C THR A 552 -6.85 4.93 -34.71
N GLU A 553 -7.86 4.29 -34.10
CA GLU A 553 -7.77 3.65 -32.79
C GLU A 553 -6.81 2.45 -32.78
N GLU A 554 -6.63 1.76 -33.90
CA GLU A 554 -5.68 0.64 -34.01
C GLU A 554 -4.23 1.10 -33.75
N GLY A 555 -3.82 2.24 -34.32
CA GLY A 555 -2.49 2.80 -34.07
C GLY A 555 -2.31 3.26 -32.61
N LEU A 556 -3.37 3.78 -31.97
CA LEU A 556 -3.36 4.14 -30.55
C LEU A 556 -3.18 2.90 -29.67
N LYS A 557 -3.89 1.81 -29.99
CA LYS A 557 -3.79 0.54 -29.26
C LYS A 557 -2.36 0.00 -29.28
N LEU A 558 -1.72 0.01 -30.44
CA LEU A 558 -0.33 -0.42 -30.62
C LEU A 558 0.67 0.47 -29.85
N HIS A 559 0.45 1.79 -29.86
CA HIS A 559 1.25 2.74 -29.07
C HIS A 559 1.12 2.47 -27.56
N MET A 560 -0.10 2.22 -27.10
CA MET A 560 -0.37 1.90 -25.70
C MET A 560 0.26 0.57 -25.27
N GLN A 561 0.26 -0.45 -26.13
CA GLN A 561 0.91 -1.74 -25.84
C GLN A 561 2.42 -1.57 -25.58
N LEU A 562 3.14 -0.86 -26.45
CA LEU A 562 4.57 -0.57 -26.25
C LEU A 562 4.82 0.28 -25.00
N ARG A 563 3.92 1.23 -24.70
CA ARG A 563 4.07 2.09 -23.51
C ARG A 563 3.82 1.33 -22.21
N ASN A 564 2.91 0.37 -22.22
CA ASN A 564 2.56 -0.46 -21.07
C ASN A 564 3.64 -1.50 -20.73
N MET A 565 4.62 -1.72 -21.61
CA MET A 565 5.87 -2.45 -21.27
C MET A 565 6.70 -1.71 -20.20
N ARG A 566 6.36 -0.46 -19.86
CA ARG A 566 6.98 0.34 -18.79
C ARG A 566 5.95 0.75 -17.75
N ARG A 567 6.27 0.61 -16.46
CA ARG A 567 5.39 1.06 -15.36
C ARG A 567 5.16 2.59 -15.41
N GLY A 568 3.99 3.03 -14.96
CA GLY A 568 3.62 4.45 -14.88
C GLY A 568 3.13 5.08 -16.19
N ALA A 569 2.47 4.32 -17.06
CA ALA A 569 1.82 4.86 -18.25
C ALA A 569 0.50 5.57 -17.89
N ASP A 570 0.51 6.89 -17.86
CA ASP A 570 -0.72 7.69 -17.80
C ASP A 570 -1.45 7.58 -19.15
N THR A 571 -2.57 6.86 -19.16
CA THR A 571 -3.36 6.61 -20.38
C THR A 571 -3.79 7.90 -21.06
N SER A 572 -4.30 8.88 -20.31
CA SER A 572 -4.76 10.16 -20.85
C SER A 572 -3.62 10.95 -21.47
N LYS A 573 -2.45 10.97 -20.82
CA LYS A 573 -1.25 11.61 -21.36
C LYS A 573 -0.75 10.92 -22.63
N GLN A 574 -0.80 9.60 -22.70
CA GLN A 574 -0.30 8.84 -23.85
C GLN A 574 -1.25 8.90 -25.04
N THR A 575 -2.57 8.91 -24.79
CA THR A 575 -3.59 9.20 -25.79
C THR A 575 -3.41 10.62 -26.35
N SER A 576 -3.17 11.61 -25.48
CA SER A 576 -2.86 12.97 -25.91
C SER A 576 -1.57 13.05 -26.75
N ILE A 577 -0.51 12.35 -26.34
CA ILE A 577 0.75 12.27 -27.11
C ILE A 577 0.52 11.66 -28.50
N TYR A 578 -0.29 10.61 -28.61
CA TYR A 578 -0.61 9.98 -29.89
C TYR A 578 -1.38 10.93 -30.82
N TYR A 579 -2.51 11.48 -30.36
CA TYR A 579 -3.32 12.36 -31.21
C TYR A 579 -2.62 13.68 -31.56
N ASN A 580 -1.76 14.21 -30.67
CA ASN A 580 -0.99 15.44 -30.91
C ASN A 580 0.34 15.20 -31.65
N ALA A 581 0.72 13.95 -31.92
CA ALA A 581 1.93 13.65 -32.67
C ALA A 581 1.83 14.20 -34.10
N GLN A 582 2.92 14.80 -34.58
CA GLN A 582 3.04 15.20 -35.98
C GLN A 582 3.29 13.96 -36.84
N GLU A 583 2.63 13.87 -37.99
CA GLU A 583 2.88 12.79 -38.95
C GLU A 583 4.32 12.84 -39.46
N LYS A 584 4.87 11.66 -39.78
CA LYS A 584 6.30 11.53 -40.06
C LYS A 584 6.54 10.89 -41.42
N THR A 585 7.35 11.54 -42.25
CA THR A 585 7.87 10.95 -43.48
C THR A 585 8.75 9.73 -43.13
N ASN A 586 8.58 8.62 -43.84
CA ASN A 586 9.24 7.34 -43.55
C ASN A 586 8.91 6.77 -42.15
N ALA A 587 7.62 6.71 -41.83
CA ALA A 587 7.10 6.25 -40.55
C ALA A 587 7.57 4.82 -40.18
N VAL A 588 7.43 3.85 -41.10
CA VAL A 588 7.89 2.48 -40.86
C VAL A 588 9.41 2.40 -40.66
N GLY A 589 10.18 3.20 -41.41
CA GLY A 589 11.64 3.24 -41.28
C GLY A 589 12.09 3.73 -39.90
N CYS A 590 11.34 4.63 -39.28
CA CYS A 590 11.59 5.07 -37.90
C CYS A 590 11.41 3.92 -36.89
N LEU A 591 10.35 3.12 -37.03
CA LEU A 591 10.12 1.95 -36.17
C LEU A 591 11.19 0.87 -36.38
N VAL A 592 11.56 0.60 -37.63
CA VAL A 592 12.64 -0.34 -37.97
C VAL A 592 13.97 0.11 -37.36
N ASN A 593 14.30 1.41 -37.42
CA ASN A 593 15.55 1.92 -36.87
C ASN A 593 15.58 1.87 -35.33
N LEU A 594 14.47 2.18 -34.66
CA LEU A 594 14.35 2.03 -33.20
C LEU A 594 14.49 0.56 -32.79
N TYR A 595 13.87 -0.35 -33.54
CA TYR A 595 13.96 -1.79 -33.30
C TYR A 595 15.38 -2.32 -33.51
N LYS A 596 16.02 -1.98 -34.63
CA LYS A 596 17.43 -2.34 -34.89
C LYS A 596 18.35 -1.80 -33.79
N LYS A 597 18.18 -0.53 -33.40
CA LYS A 597 18.97 0.08 -32.33
C LYS A 597 18.75 -0.61 -30.99
N ALA A 598 17.53 -1.02 -30.69
CA ALA A 598 17.21 -1.72 -29.44
C ALA A 598 17.79 -3.14 -29.41
N ILE A 599 17.77 -3.88 -30.52
CA ILE A 599 18.37 -5.22 -30.63
C ILE A 599 19.90 -5.16 -30.64
N THR A 600 20.49 -4.14 -31.28
CA THR A 600 21.97 -4.02 -31.31
C THR A 600 22.53 -3.52 -29.97
N ALA A 601 21.66 -3.00 -29.09
CA ALA A 601 22.00 -2.50 -27.76
C ALA A 601 21.48 -3.39 -26.62
N ALA A 602 20.85 -4.51 -26.95
CA ALA A 602 20.46 -5.60 -26.05
C ALA A 602 21.49 -6.73 -26.23
#